data_AF-A0A973A4W3-F1
#
_entry.id   AF-A0A973A4W3-F1
#
_cell.length_a   1.000
_cell.length_b   1.000
_cell.length_c   1.000
_cell.angle_alpha   90.00
_cell.angle_beta   90.00
_cell.angle_gamma   90.00
#
_symmetry.space_group_name_H-M   'P 1'
#
loop_
_entity.id
_entity.type
_entity.pdbx_description
1 polymer ?
#
loop_
_entity_poly.entity_id
_entity_poly.type
_entity_poly.pdbx_seq_one_letter_code
_entity_poly.pdbx_strand_id
1 'polypeptide(L)'
;MIPLDEIHPLLIHFPIALFGLVFLFDVLSLFMKDERFEFASFWTLVFAVASTLVAIVTGFIADQLEGHMDEPWRILETHGSMQIVSSLLFVGLMVWRIRQKGTIPKESPLNFIYFGLCIIAVLGIYYGSHLGAMLGGRI
;
A
#
# COMPACT_ATOMS: atom_id res chain seq x y z
N MET A 1 8.06 -6.54 -28.09
CA MET A 1 8.19 -6.77 -26.63
C MET A 1 8.07 -5.43 -25.95
N ILE A 2 7.35 -5.31 -24.84
CA ILE A 2 7.22 -4.05 -24.09
C ILE A 2 8.56 -3.79 -23.37
N PRO A 3 9.16 -2.59 -23.48
CA PRO A 3 10.36 -2.22 -22.73
C PRO A 3 10.19 -2.34 -21.22
N LEU A 4 11.25 -2.71 -20.49
CA LEU A 4 11.16 -2.98 -19.04
C LEU A 4 10.93 -1.71 -18.21
N ASP A 5 11.27 -0.55 -18.75
CA ASP A 5 10.99 0.78 -18.21
C ASP A 5 9.52 1.20 -18.38
N GLU A 6 8.79 0.62 -19.34
CA GLU A 6 7.38 0.95 -19.59
C GLU A 6 6.38 0.06 -18.82
N ILE A 7 6.83 -1.01 -18.16
CA ILE A 7 5.90 -1.93 -17.47
C ILE A 7 5.40 -1.42 -16.12
N HIS A 8 6.08 -0.44 -15.51
CA HIS A 8 5.74 0.03 -14.16
C HIS A 8 4.28 0.49 -14.03
N PRO A 9 3.74 1.35 -14.92
CA PRO A 9 2.34 1.77 -14.86
C PRO A 9 1.32 0.62 -14.98
N LEU A 10 1.70 -0.52 -15.59
CA LEU A 10 0.83 -1.69 -15.70
C LEU A 10 0.71 -2.43 -14.35
N LEU A 11 1.72 -2.31 -13.49
CA LEU A 11 1.85 -3.09 -12.27
C LEU A 11 1.39 -2.33 -11.02
N ILE A 12 1.42 -1.00 -11.02
CA ILE A 12 1.06 -0.18 -9.84
C ILE A 12 -0.39 -0.34 -9.40
N HIS A 13 -1.30 -0.68 -10.31
CA HIS A 13 -2.73 -0.78 -9.99
C HIS A 13 -3.04 -1.91 -9.01
N PHE A 14 -2.25 -2.99 -9.04
CA PHE A 14 -2.42 -4.13 -8.14
C PHE A 14 -2.24 -3.75 -6.65
N PRO A 15 -1.07 -3.25 -6.20
CA PRO A 15 -0.91 -2.89 -4.79
C PRO A 15 -1.87 -1.78 -4.37
N ILE A 16 -2.16 -0.79 -5.22
CA ILE A 16 -3.11 0.29 -4.91
C ILE A 16 -4.49 -0.28 -4.59
N ALA A 17 -5.03 -1.14 -5.46
CA ALA A 17 -6.33 -1.75 -5.27
C ALA A 17 -6.34 -2.69 -4.06
N LEU A 18 -5.30 -3.52 -3.88
CA LEU A 18 -5.22 -4.49 -2.80
C LEU A 18 -5.13 -3.81 -1.42
N PHE A 19 -4.36 -2.72 -1.26
CA PHE A 19 -4.34 -1.97 0.00
C PHE A 19 -5.71 -1.35 0.34
N GLY A 20 -6.44 -0.85 -0.67
CA GLY A 20 -7.82 -0.42 -0.49
C GLY A 20 -8.73 -1.56 -0.03
N LEU A 21 -8.58 -2.76 -0.60
CA LEU A 21 -9.34 -3.95 -0.21
C LEU A 21 -9.00 -4.46 1.20
N VAL A 22 -7.73 -4.37 1.64
CA VAL A 22 -7.34 -4.67 3.02
C VAL A 22 -8.18 -3.84 4.00
N PHE A 23 -8.22 -2.53 3.79
CA PHE A 23 -9.00 -1.64 4.65
C PHE A 23 -10.49 -1.95 4.59
N LEU A 24 -11.04 -2.18 3.39
CA LEU A 24 -12.44 -2.59 3.23
C LEU A 24 -12.76 -3.85 4.03
N PHE A 25 -11.95 -4.91 3.90
CA PHE A 25 -12.17 -6.15 4.61
C PHE A 25 -11.95 -6.04 6.12
N ASP A 26 -10.99 -5.21 6.58
CA ASP A 26 -10.83 -4.91 8.01
C ASP A 26 -12.08 -4.23 8.58
N VAL A 27 -12.63 -3.25 7.86
CA VAL A 27 -13.87 -2.56 8.23
C VAL A 27 -15.06 -3.52 8.26
N LEU A 28 -15.22 -4.37 7.22
CA LEU A 28 -16.28 -5.38 7.18
C LEU A 28 -16.14 -6.39 8.33
N SER A 29 -14.93 -6.82 8.64
CA SER A 29 -14.64 -7.71 9.77
C SER A 29 -15.05 -7.09 11.12
N LEU A 30 -14.86 -5.79 11.30
CA LEU A 30 -15.25 -5.07 12.51
C LEU A 30 -16.78 -4.97 12.66
N PHE A 31 -17.49 -4.61 11.58
CA PHE A 31 -18.94 -4.40 11.62
C PHE A 31 -19.74 -5.71 11.58
N MET A 32 -19.34 -6.65 10.74
CA MET A 32 -20.04 -7.92 10.56
C MET A 32 -19.61 -8.98 11.58
N LYS A 33 -18.49 -8.75 12.29
CA LYS A 33 -17.93 -9.68 13.28
C LYS A 33 -17.69 -11.09 12.71
N ASP A 34 -17.34 -11.16 11.42
CA ASP A 34 -17.12 -12.41 10.70
C ASP A 34 -15.63 -12.59 10.40
N GLU A 35 -15.07 -13.68 10.93
CA GLU A 35 -13.65 -14.04 10.80
C GLU A 35 -13.22 -14.29 9.34
N ARG A 36 -14.16 -14.56 8.43
CA ARG A 36 -13.86 -14.73 7.00
C ARG A 36 -13.35 -13.44 6.36
N PHE A 37 -13.86 -12.28 6.78
CA PHE A 37 -13.34 -10.99 6.29
C PHE A 37 -11.95 -10.69 6.85
N GLU A 38 -11.67 -11.12 8.08
CA GLU A 38 -10.33 -10.98 8.66
C GLU A 38 -9.31 -11.86 7.94
N PHE A 39 -9.68 -13.10 7.65
CA PHE A 39 -8.87 -14.01 6.84
C PHE A 39 -8.64 -13.44 5.44
N ALA A 40 -9.70 -12.98 4.78
CA ALA A 40 -9.61 -12.34 3.46
C ALA A 40 -8.70 -11.10 3.51
N SER A 41 -8.87 -10.23 4.50
CA SER A 41 -8.03 -9.06 4.72
C SER A 41 -6.56 -9.44 4.89
N PHE A 42 -6.26 -10.46 5.71
CA PHE A 42 -4.87 -10.87 5.98
C PHE A 42 -4.16 -11.32 4.71
N TRP A 43 -4.79 -12.20 3.93
CA TRP A 43 -4.19 -12.69 2.70
C TRP A 43 -4.14 -11.61 1.62
N THR A 44 -5.14 -10.73 1.57
CA THR A 44 -5.12 -9.54 0.70
C THR A 44 -3.92 -8.65 1.05
N LEU A 45 -3.62 -8.46 2.33
CA LEU A 45 -2.45 -7.69 2.78
C LEU A 45 -1.14 -8.36 2.38
N VAL A 46 -1.03 -9.69 2.50
CA VAL A 46 0.14 -10.45 2.04
C VAL A 46 0.34 -10.25 0.53
N PHE A 47 -0.71 -10.38 -0.28
CA PHE A 47 -0.62 -10.14 -1.73
C PHE A 47 -0.35 -8.68 -2.08
N ALA A 48 -0.92 -7.73 -1.33
CA ALA A 48 -0.65 -6.30 -1.50
C ALA A 48 0.85 -6.04 -1.34
N VAL A 49 1.44 -6.46 -0.22
CA VAL A 49 2.87 -6.31 0.06
C VAL A 49 3.72 -7.01 -1.00
N ALA A 50 3.38 -8.24 -1.40
CA ALA A 50 4.10 -8.94 -2.46
C ALA A 50 4.08 -8.19 -3.80
N SER A 51 2.91 -7.68 -4.20
CA SER A 51 2.76 -6.89 -5.44
C SER A 51 3.48 -5.54 -5.36
N THR A 52 3.54 -4.92 -4.18
CA THR A 52 4.32 -3.70 -3.94
C THR A 52 5.81 -3.92 -4.18
N LEU A 53 6.38 -5.06 -3.77
CA LEU A 53 7.78 -5.36 -4.05
C LEU A 53 8.07 -5.35 -5.55
N VAL A 54 7.18 -5.95 -6.34
CA VAL A 54 7.28 -5.94 -7.80
C VAL A 54 7.16 -4.51 -8.35
N ALA A 55 6.20 -3.72 -7.85
CA ALA A 55 6.00 -2.33 -8.27
C ALA A 55 7.19 -1.42 -7.92
N ILE A 56 7.83 -1.61 -6.77
CA ILE A 56 9.03 -0.86 -6.37
C ILE A 56 10.19 -1.19 -7.31
N VAL A 57 10.43 -2.47 -7.60
CA VAL A 57 11.52 -2.88 -8.51
C VAL A 57 11.33 -2.27 -9.89
N THR A 58 10.12 -2.38 -10.46
CA THR A 58 9.84 -1.80 -11.77
C THR A 58 9.82 -0.28 -11.76
N GLY A 59 9.44 0.34 -10.64
CA GLY A 59 9.50 1.80 -10.46
C GLY A 59 10.92 2.32 -10.51
N PHE A 60 11.85 1.68 -9.79
CA PHE A 60 13.27 2.05 -9.86
C PHE A 60 13.87 1.82 -11.25
N ILE A 61 13.45 0.78 -11.98
CA ILE A 61 13.88 0.58 -13.36
C ILE A 61 13.39 1.71 -14.26
N ALA A 62 12.12 2.09 -14.16
CA ALA A 62 11.55 3.20 -14.91
C ALA A 62 12.23 4.54 -14.56
N ASP A 63 12.59 4.73 -13.29
CA ASP A 63 13.16 5.98 -12.80
C ASP A 63 14.64 6.20 -13.15
N GLN A 64 15.37 5.15 -13.57
CA GLN A 64 16.78 5.27 -13.96
C GLN A 64 17.05 6.31 -15.06
N LEU A 65 16.06 6.58 -15.90
CA LEU A 65 16.18 7.52 -17.01
C LEU A 65 15.68 8.93 -16.65
N GLU A 66 14.86 9.06 -15.61
CA GLU A 66 14.10 10.27 -15.33
C GLU A 66 14.50 10.96 -14.01
N GLY A 67 15.06 10.23 -13.03
CA GLY A 67 15.61 10.79 -11.80
C GLY A 67 14.57 11.33 -10.81
N HIS A 68 13.31 10.89 -10.86
CA HIS A 68 12.27 11.39 -9.94
C HIS A 68 12.52 11.02 -8.48
N MET A 69 13.38 10.02 -8.20
CA MET A 69 13.82 9.63 -6.87
C MET A 69 15.15 10.25 -6.43
N ASP A 70 15.68 11.26 -7.13
CA ASP A 70 16.91 11.97 -6.73
C ASP A 70 16.77 12.75 -5.41
N GLU A 71 15.55 13.17 -5.06
CA GLU A 71 15.22 13.84 -3.80
C GLU A 71 14.26 13.00 -2.92
N PRO A 72 14.66 11.80 -2.45
CA PRO A 72 13.75 10.82 -1.82
C PRO A 72 13.19 11.28 -0.46
N TRP A 73 13.76 12.34 0.12
CA TRP A 73 13.35 12.88 1.41
C TRP A 73 12.14 13.81 1.30
N ARG A 74 11.76 14.22 0.09
CA ARG A 74 10.55 15.02 -0.20
C ARG A 74 9.32 14.11 -0.28
N ILE A 75 9.01 13.44 0.84
CA ILE A 75 8.02 12.36 0.91
C ILE A 75 6.65 12.79 0.39
N LEU A 76 6.22 14.02 0.70
CA LEU A 76 4.90 14.52 0.29
C LEU A 76 4.84 15.05 -1.15
N GLU A 77 5.98 15.19 -1.82
CA GLU A 77 6.05 15.78 -3.17
C GLU A 77 6.43 14.74 -4.22
N THR A 78 7.07 13.64 -3.81
CA THR A 78 7.49 12.56 -4.70
C THR A 78 6.55 11.37 -4.58
N HIS A 79 6.02 10.92 -5.72
CA HIS A 79 5.12 9.76 -5.75
C HIS A 79 5.80 8.51 -5.17
N GLY A 80 7.06 8.25 -5.53
CA GLY A 80 7.77 7.04 -5.13
C GLY A 80 8.01 6.99 -3.63
N SER A 81 8.49 8.07 -3.03
CA SER A 81 8.72 8.15 -1.59
C SER A 81 7.41 8.05 -0.80
N MET A 82 6.34 8.72 -1.26
CA MET A 82 5.02 8.60 -0.64
C MET A 82 4.51 7.15 -0.67
N GLN A 83 4.67 6.45 -1.81
CA GLN A 83 4.27 5.06 -1.97
C GLN A 83 5.10 4.11 -1.10
N ILE A 84 6.42 4.32 -1.01
CA ILE A 84 7.32 3.50 -0.18
C ILE A 84 6.98 3.67 1.29
N VAL A 85 6.86 4.90 1.79
CA VAL A 85 6.54 5.18 3.20
C VAL A 85 5.18 4.60 3.58
N SER A 86 4.16 4.80 2.74
CA SER A 86 2.81 4.25 2.97
C SER A 86 2.81 2.72 2.95
N SER A 87 3.60 2.11 2.06
CA SER A 87 3.78 0.66 2.01
C SER A 87 4.50 0.11 3.24
N LEU A 88 5.49 0.82 3.77
CA LEU A 88 6.18 0.44 5.02
C LEU A 88 5.24 0.46 6.22
N LEU A 89 4.27 1.38 6.27
CA LEU A 89 3.21 1.35 7.29
C LEU A 89 2.38 0.07 7.17
N PHE A 90 1.98 -0.33 5.96
CA PHE A 90 1.28 -1.60 5.75
C PHE A 90 2.12 -2.82 6.10
N VAL A 91 3.42 -2.81 5.84
CA VAL A 91 4.34 -3.87 6.30
C VAL A 91 4.37 -3.91 7.83
N GLY A 92 4.40 -2.76 8.50
CA GLY A 92 4.29 -2.66 9.96
C GLY A 92 2.97 -3.26 10.49
N LEU A 93 1.84 -2.94 9.85
CA LEU A 93 0.54 -3.52 10.17
C LEU A 93 0.51 -5.04 9.91
N MET A 94 1.13 -5.51 8.82
CA MET A 94 1.26 -6.94 8.52
C MET A 94 2.05 -7.66 9.60
N VAL A 95 3.21 -7.11 10.00
CA VAL A 95 4.05 -7.65 11.07
C VAL A 95 3.28 -7.66 12.40
N TRP A 96 2.52 -6.61 12.71
CA TRP A 96 1.64 -6.58 13.87
C TRP A 96 0.63 -7.74 13.81
N ARG A 97 -0.09 -7.91 12.70
CA ARG A 97 -1.05 -9.01 12.54
C ARG A 97 -0.40 -10.38 12.64
N ILE A 98 0.78 -10.59 12.07
CA ILE A 98 1.54 -11.85 12.20
C ILE A 98 1.79 -12.18 13.68
N ARG A 99 2.17 -11.19 14.51
CA ARG A 99 2.33 -11.38 15.96
C ARG A 99 1.02 -11.69 16.68
N GLN A 100 -0.11 -11.32 16.10
CA GLN A 100 -1.46 -11.66 16.55
C GLN A 100 -2.05 -12.86 15.79
N LYS A 101 -1.24 -13.72 15.16
CA LYS A 101 -1.72 -14.90 14.41
C LYS A 101 -2.67 -14.57 13.25
N GLY A 102 -2.45 -13.43 12.59
CA GLY A 102 -3.21 -12.95 11.44
C GLY A 102 -4.41 -12.06 11.77
N THR A 103 -4.71 -11.84 13.05
CA THR A 103 -5.90 -11.10 13.49
C THR A 103 -5.64 -9.61 13.74
N ILE A 104 -6.71 -8.83 13.70
CA ILE A 104 -6.76 -7.42 14.09
C ILE A 104 -7.17 -7.29 15.58
N PRO A 105 -6.70 -6.27 16.31
CA PRO A 105 -6.89 -6.16 17.77
C PRO A 105 -8.30 -5.65 18.17
N LYS A 106 -9.38 -6.32 17.72
CA LYS A 106 -10.78 -5.82 17.79
C LYS A 106 -11.26 -5.45 19.19
N GLU A 107 -10.88 -6.23 20.20
CA GLU A 107 -11.35 -6.07 21.59
C GLU A 107 -10.43 -5.21 22.47
N SER A 108 -9.35 -4.67 21.89
CA SER A 108 -8.35 -3.88 22.59
C SER A 108 -8.51 -2.39 22.27
N PRO A 109 -8.17 -1.45 23.19
CA PRO A 109 -8.03 -0.04 22.83
C PRO A 109 -7.02 0.19 21.69
N LEU A 110 -6.12 -0.77 21.44
CA LEU A 110 -5.20 -0.74 20.31
C LEU A 110 -5.92 -0.79 18.94
N ASN A 111 -7.20 -1.17 18.89
CA ASN A 111 -8.02 -1.11 17.68
C ASN A 111 -8.03 0.28 17.04
N PHE A 112 -8.15 1.34 17.86
CA PHE A 112 -8.14 2.72 17.36
C PHE A 112 -6.82 3.09 16.71
N ILE A 113 -5.70 2.64 17.29
CA ILE A 113 -4.36 2.87 16.72
C ILE A 113 -4.20 2.11 15.42
N TYR A 114 -4.59 0.82 15.39
CA TYR A 114 -4.53 -0.01 14.20
C TYR A 114 -5.30 0.62 13.03
N PHE A 115 -6.57 0.98 13.24
CA PHE A 115 -7.39 1.59 12.19
C PHE A 115 -6.93 3.00 11.83
N GLY A 116 -6.44 3.79 12.79
CA GLY A 116 -5.86 5.11 12.51
C GLY A 116 -4.64 5.02 11.59
N LEU A 117 -3.72 4.09 11.88
CA LEU A 117 -2.56 3.83 11.03
C LEU A 117 -2.97 3.29 9.65
N CYS A 118 -3.97 2.40 9.60
CA CYS A 118 -4.48 1.86 8.35
C CYS A 118 -5.10 2.97 7.46
N ILE A 119 -5.90 3.87 8.04
CA ILE A 119 -6.45 5.03 7.33
C ILE A 119 -5.33 5.92 6.79
N ILE A 120 -4.33 6.26 7.62
CA ILE A 120 -3.19 7.07 7.19
C ILE A 120 -2.44 6.39 6.03
N ALA A 121 -2.19 5.08 6.12
CA ALA A 121 -1.49 4.33 5.08
C ALA A 121 -2.30 4.29 3.78
N VAL A 122 -3.62 4.03 3.85
CA VAL A 122 -4.52 4.04 2.69
C VAL A 122 -4.53 5.42 2.01
N LEU A 123 -4.76 6.49 2.78
CA LEU A 123 -4.75 7.85 2.26
C LEU A 123 -3.40 8.18 1.62
N GLY A 124 -2.31 7.70 2.22
CA GLY A 124 -0.97 7.86 1.68
C GLY A 124 -0.76 7.17 0.34
N ILE A 125 -1.23 5.93 0.16
CA ILE A 125 -1.21 5.22 -1.12
C ILE A 125 -2.01 5.99 -2.18
N TYR A 126 -3.22 6.46 -1.87
CA TYR A 126 -4.04 7.20 -2.83
C TYR A 126 -3.44 8.57 -3.18
N TYR A 127 -2.89 9.28 -2.20
CA TYR A 127 -2.20 10.55 -2.45
C TYR A 127 -0.93 10.35 -3.27
N GLY A 128 -0.10 9.34 -2.96
CA GLY A 128 1.05 8.96 -3.78
C GLY A 128 0.65 8.55 -5.20
N SER A 129 -0.53 7.97 -5.37
CA SER A 129 -1.09 7.64 -6.70
C SER A 129 -1.51 8.90 -7.47
N HIS A 130 -2.06 9.91 -6.77
CA HIS A 130 -2.36 11.22 -7.34
C HIS A 130 -1.08 11.95 -7.80
N LEU A 131 -0.02 11.94 -6.97
CA LEU A 131 1.30 12.46 -7.36
C LEU A 131 1.83 11.75 -8.61
N GLY A 132 1.67 10.42 -8.70
CA GLY A 132 2.10 9.64 -9.86
C GLY A 132 1.30 9.95 -11.13
N ALA A 133 0.02 10.28 -10.99
CA ALA A 133 -0.81 10.71 -12.11
C ALA A 133 -0.39 12.11 -12.64
N MET A 134 -0.05 13.05 -11.74
CA MET A 134 0.52 14.34 -12.13
C MET A 134 1.88 14.18 -12.82
N LEU A 135 2.75 13.32 -12.28
CA LEU A 135 4.05 13.01 -12.86
C LEU A 135 3.92 12.46 -14.29
N GLY A 136 2.96 11.58 -14.52
CA GLY A 136 2.65 11.02 -15.84
C GLY A 136 1.85 11.95 -16.77
N GLY A 137 1.60 13.21 -16.39
CA GLY A 137 0.85 14.18 -17.18
C GLY A 137 -0.60 13.80 -17.46
N ARG A 138 -1.24 13.05 -16.56
CA ARG A 138 -2.61 12.51 -16.75
C ARG A 138 -3.71 13.38 -16.14
N ILE A 139 -3.33 14.35 -15.30
CA ILE A 139 -4.18 15.33 -14.62
C ILE A 139 -3.43 16.64 -14.43
#